data_AF-A0A496BXX1-F1
#
_entry.id   AF-A0A496BXX1-F1
#
_cell.length_a   1.000
_cell.length_b   1.000
_cell.length_c   1.000
_cell.angle_alpha   90.00
_cell.angle_beta   90.00
_cell.angle_gamma   90.00
#
_symmetry.space_group_name_H-M   'P 1'
#
loop_
_entity.id
_entity.type
_entity.pdbx_description
1 polymer ?
#
loop_
_entity_poly.entity_id
_entity_poly.type
_entity_poly.pdbx_seq_one_letter_code
_entity_poly.pdbx_strand_id
1 'polypeptide(L)'
;MARKGGLTPMWSDREVGRWFDYYVDRAEERIYKLLQRAGEEFVKIARKKGNYQDHTGNLRSSIGYVIVKDGDILTENYEQSTEGTDKQTGIREAKRLVSELIPLYKRGWVLIGVAAMPYAKYVEAIENLDVISVATEHAEDWIKKQSRTLFDKLAEKGY
;
A
#
# COMPACT_ATOMS: atom_id res chain seq x y z
N MET A 1 35.44 37.41 38.27
CA MET A 1 35.25 36.75 36.97
C MET A 1 33.82 36.23 36.88
N ALA A 2 32.95 36.95 36.18
CA ALA A 2 31.57 36.52 35.99
C ALA A 2 31.56 35.28 35.08
N ARG A 3 31.17 34.12 35.62
CA ARG A 3 30.74 33.00 34.78
C ARG A 3 29.60 33.54 33.91
N LYS A 4 29.80 33.56 32.59
CA LYS A 4 28.75 33.90 31.62
C LYS A 4 27.49 33.12 32.01
N GLY A 5 26.46 33.82 32.48
CA GLY A 5 25.24 33.26 33.07
C GLY A 5 24.28 32.63 32.06
N GLY A 6 24.81 32.00 31.01
CA GLY A 6 24.02 31.30 30.01
C GLY A 6 23.98 29.81 30.30
N LEU A 7 22.79 29.27 30.57
CA LEU A 7 22.56 27.83 30.49
C LEU A 7 22.55 27.44 29.01
N THR A 8 23.58 26.72 28.57
CA THR A 8 23.67 26.23 27.18
C THR A 8 23.25 24.76 27.16
N PRO A 9 22.33 24.34 26.27
CA PRO A 9 21.98 22.93 26.13
C PRO A 9 23.20 22.10 25.75
N MET A 10 23.23 20.83 26.18
CA MET A 10 24.34 19.92 25.87
C MET A 10 24.31 19.40 24.43
N TRP A 11 23.20 19.59 23.72
CA TRP A 11 23.02 19.13 22.35
C TRP A 11 23.17 20.26 21.33
N SER A 12 23.75 19.90 20.20
CA SER A 12 23.82 20.71 18.98
C SER A 12 22.56 20.56 18.13
N ASP A 13 22.32 21.50 17.21
CA ASP A 13 21.23 21.40 16.22
C ASP A 13 21.35 20.11 15.38
N ARG A 14 22.57 19.62 15.16
CA ARG A 14 22.82 18.34 14.48
C ARG A 14 22.34 17.14 15.29
N GLU A 15 22.47 17.17 16.61
CA GLU A 15 21.94 16.11 17.49
C GLU A 15 20.43 16.13 17.55
N VAL A 16 19.83 17.32 17.58
CA VAL A 16 18.38 17.49 17.49
C VAL A 16 17.86 16.99 16.13
N GLY A 17 18.53 17.31 15.03
CA GLY A 17 18.19 16.80 13.69
C GLY A 17 18.22 15.28 13.62
N ARG A 18 19.31 14.65 14.07
CA ARG A 18 19.42 13.18 14.13
C ARG A 18 18.33 12.53 14.98
N TRP A 19 17.93 13.19 16.07
CA TRP A 19 16.84 12.71 16.91
C TRP A 19 15.53 12.72 16.12
N PHE A 20 15.20 13.81 15.41
CA PHE A 20 14.02 13.86 14.54
C PHE A 20 14.05 12.81 13.43
N ASP A 21 15.15 12.70 12.69
CA ASP A 21 15.32 11.73 11.61
C ASP A 21 15.04 10.31 12.09
N TYR A 22 15.56 9.93 13.26
CA TYR A 22 15.31 8.61 13.86
C TYR A 22 13.83 8.32 14.12
N TYR A 23 13.04 9.30 14.56
CA TYR A 23 11.60 9.10 14.76
C TYR A 23 10.82 9.12 13.45
N VAL A 24 11.24 9.95 12.48
CA VAL A 24 10.67 9.96 11.13
C VAL A 24 10.89 8.61 10.45
N ASP A 25 12.11 8.08 10.43
CA ASP A 25 12.44 6.78 9.84
C ASP A 25 11.58 5.66 10.44
N ARG A 26 11.39 5.68 11.76
CA ARG A 26 10.53 4.70 12.43
C ARG A 26 9.05 4.87 12.08
N ALA A 27 8.57 6.10 11.93
CA ALA A 27 7.21 6.35 11.49
C ALA A 27 7.01 5.83 10.06
N GLU A 28 7.94 6.10 9.17
CA GLU A 28 7.94 5.61 7.78
C GLU A 28 7.96 4.08 7.71
N GLU A 29 8.82 3.42 8.49
CA GLU A 29 8.87 1.96 8.57
C GLU A 29 7.51 1.36 9.02
N ARG A 30 6.81 2.03 9.94
CA ARG A 30 5.50 1.59 10.42
C ARG A 30 4.40 1.80 9.38
N ILE A 31 4.43 2.91 8.65
CA ILE A 31 3.51 3.16 7.53
C ILE A 31 3.73 2.09 6.45
N TYR A 32 4.97 1.84 6.07
CA TYR A 32 5.33 0.79 5.12
C TYR A 32 4.76 -0.57 5.52
N LYS A 33 5.01 -1.02 6.77
CA LYS A 33 4.51 -2.32 7.28
C LYS A 33 2.98 -2.40 7.31
N LEU A 34 2.30 -1.30 7.60
CA LEU A 34 0.84 -1.23 7.59
C LEU A 34 0.30 -1.41 6.17
N LEU A 35 0.86 -0.70 5.20
CA LEU A 35 0.45 -0.80 3.79
C LEU A 35 0.79 -2.15 3.20
N GLN A 36 1.95 -2.72 3.54
CA GLN A 36 2.34 -4.07 3.15
C GLN A 36 1.33 -5.11 3.62
N ARG A 37 0.97 -5.08 4.90
CA ARG A 37 -0.05 -5.99 5.46
C ARG A 37 -1.42 -5.81 4.80
N ALA A 38 -1.82 -4.56 4.53
CA ALA A 38 -3.08 -4.28 3.85
C ALA A 38 -3.07 -4.82 2.42
N GLY A 39 -1.97 -4.66 1.68
CA GLY A 39 -1.78 -5.22 0.33
C GLY A 39 -1.78 -6.74 0.31
N GLU A 40 -1.11 -7.39 1.26
CA GLU A 40 -1.10 -8.85 1.38
C GLU A 40 -2.50 -9.42 1.66
N GLU A 41 -3.25 -8.80 2.58
CA GLU A 41 -4.64 -9.22 2.84
C GLU A 41 -5.56 -8.91 1.65
N PHE A 42 -5.34 -7.80 0.93
CA PHE A 42 -6.06 -7.50 -0.31
C PHE A 42 -5.89 -8.64 -1.33
N VAL A 43 -4.65 -9.02 -1.65
CA VAL A 43 -4.38 -10.11 -2.62
C VAL A 43 -4.99 -11.43 -2.17
N LYS A 44 -4.83 -11.75 -0.88
CA LYS A 44 -5.39 -12.97 -0.29
C LYS A 44 -6.91 -13.02 -0.38
N ILE A 45 -7.61 -11.91 -0.12
CA ILE A 45 -9.08 -11.84 -0.22
C ILE A 45 -9.51 -11.95 -1.68
N ALA A 46 -8.93 -11.16 -2.56
CA ALA A 46 -9.25 -11.14 -3.99
C ALA A 46 -9.07 -12.52 -4.65
N ARG A 47 -8.01 -13.25 -4.29
CA ARG A 47 -7.75 -14.61 -4.83
C ARG A 47 -8.64 -15.68 -4.20
N LYS A 48 -9.10 -15.52 -2.95
CA LYS A 48 -9.97 -16.49 -2.26
C LYS A 48 -11.46 -16.32 -2.58
N LYS A 49 -11.92 -15.08 -2.76
CA LYS A 49 -13.32 -14.75 -3.02
C LYS A 49 -13.69 -14.76 -4.51
N GLY A 50 -12.68 -14.87 -5.39
CA GLY A 50 -12.86 -14.99 -6.83
C GLY A 50 -13.57 -16.29 -7.23
N ASN A 51 -14.90 -16.24 -7.30
CA ASN A 51 -15.76 -17.35 -7.77
C ASN A 51 -15.85 -17.44 -9.30
N TYR A 52 -14.96 -16.76 -10.03
CA TYR A 52 -14.92 -16.75 -11.49
C TYR A 52 -14.04 -17.87 -12.05
N GLN A 53 -14.44 -18.41 -13.21
CA GLN A 53 -13.61 -19.33 -13.97
C GLN A 53 -12.57 -18.56 -14.78
N ASP A 54 -11.29 -18.69 -14.42
CA ASP A 54 -10.18 -18.06 -15.13
C ASP A 54 -9.45 -19.06 -16.02
N HIS A 55 -10.00 -19.33 -17.20
CA HIS A 55 -9.45 -20.32 -18.14
C HIS A 55 -8.02 -19.98 -18.62
N THR A 56 -7.70 -18.69 -18.74
CA THR A 56 -6.37 -18.24 -19.19
C THR A 56 -5.39 -18.06 -18.03
N GLY A 57 -5.91 -17.91 -16.80
CA GLY A 57 -5.13 -17.57 -15.61
C GLY A 57 -4.73 -16.09 -15.56
N ASN A 58 -5.12 -15.27 -16.55
CA ASN A 58 -4.67 -13.89 -16.66
C ASN A 58 -5.33 -12.98 -15.64
N LEU A 59 -6.60 -13.19 -15.31
CA LEU A 59 -7.30 -12.34 -14.35
C LEU A 59 -6.67 -12.50 -12.97
N ARG A 60 -6.50 -13.75 -12.52
CA ARG A 60 -5.88 -14.07 -11.23
C ARG A 60 -4.41 -13.66 -11.19
N SER A 61 -3.68 -13.82 -12.30
CA SER A 61 -2.27 -13.37 -12.39
C SER A 61 -2.10 -11.85 -12.44
N SER A 62 -3.14 -11.12 -12.80
CA SER A 62 -3.15 -9.66 -12.79
C SER A 62 -3.46 -9.06 -11.41
N ILE A 63 -3.87 -9.90 -10.45
CA ILE A 63 -4.15 -9.48 -9.08
C ILE A 63 -2.82 -9.29 -8.33
N GLY A 64 -2.65 -8.11 -7.76
CA GLY A 64 -1.46 -7.75 -7.00
C GLY A 64 -1.63 -6.46 -6.22
N TYR A 65 -0.55 -5.99 -5.60
CA TYR A 65 -0.47 -4.67 -5.01
C TYR A 65 0.90 -4.03 -5.20
N VAL A 66 0.93 -2.70 -5.15
CA VAL A 66 2.14 -1.88 -5.22
C VAL A 66 2.12 -0.81 -4.14
N ILE A 67 3.26 -0.60 -3.47
CA ILE A 67 3.46 0.49 -2.52
C ILE A 67 4.32 1.55 -3.18
N VAL A 68 3.82 2.78 -3.21
CA VAL A 68 4.49 3.95 -3.77
C VAL A 68 4.70 4.99 -2.69
N LYS A 69 5.87 5.61 -2.66
CA LYS A 69 6.16 6.77 -1.82
C LYS A 69 6.78 7.85 -2.68
N ASP A 70 6.15 9.02 -2.72
CA ASP A 70 6.65 10.21 -3.45
C ASP A 70 6.98 9.94 -4.94
N GLY A 71 6.18 9.07 -5.57
CA GLY A 71 6.35 8.66 -6.97
C GLY A 71 7.31 7.48 -7.18
N ASP A 72 8.03 7.03 -6.15
CA ASP A 72 8.93 5.88 -6.23
C ASP A 72 8.23 4.59 -5.77
N ILE A 73 8.41 3.53 -6.55
CA ILE A 73 7.94 2.19 -6.18
C ILE A 73 8.84 1.62 -5.08
N LEU A 74 8.26 1.29 -3.93
CA LEU A 74 8.96 0.62 -2.84
C LEU A 74 8.79 -0.90 -2.89
N THR A 75 7.59 -1.37 -3.25
CA THR A 75 7.25 -2.80 -3.30
C THR A 75 6.31 -3.08 -4.45
N GLU A 76 6.57 -4.15 -5.19
CA GLU A 76 5.63 -4.76 -6.14
C GLU A 76 5.36 -6.20 -5.72
N ASN A 77 4.09 -6.56 -5.62
CA ASN A 77 3.66 -7.92 -5.37
C ASN A 77 2.70 -8.37 -6.46
N TYR A 78 3.15 -9.32 -7.28
CA TYR A 78 2.37 -9.97 -8.31
C TYR A 78 2.54 -11.47 -8.16
N GLU A 79 1.43 -12.21 -8.18
CA GLU A 79 1.46 -13.67 -8.07
C GLU A 79 0.87 -14.30 -9.32
N GLN A 80 1.70 -15.02 -10.06
CA GLN A 80 1.21 -15.81 -11.19
C GLN A 80 0.21 -16.88 -10.70
N SER A 81 -0.86 -17.09 -11.47
CA SER A 81 -1.79 -18.19 -11.24
C SER A 81 -1.09 -19.53 -11.47
N THR A 82 -1.44 -20.54 -10.67
CA THR A 82 -1.02 -21.93 -10.89
C THR A 82 -1.79 -22.60 -12.03
N GLU A 83 -2.94 -22.02 -12.39
CA GLU A 83 -3.87 -22.53 -13.41
C GLU A 83 -3.95 -21.56 -14.59
N GLY A 84 -4.36 -22.10 -15.74
CA GLY A 84 -4.55 -21.34 -16.98
C GLY A 84 -3.38 -21.44 -17.96
N THR A 85 -3.67 -21.11 -19.22
CA THR A 85 -2.80 -21.34 -20.38
C THR A 85 -1.78 -20.23 -20.64
N ASP A 86 -2.07 -18.98 -20.26
CA ASP A 86 -1.24 -17.81 -20.58
C ASP A 86 -0.57 -17.26 -19.31
N LYS A 87 -1.38 -16.70 -18.39
CA LYS A 87 -0.98 -16.13 -17.09
C LYS A 87 -0.05 -14.91 -17.17
N GLN A 88 0.89 -14.88 -18.12
CA GLN A 88 1.89 -13.83 -18.26
C GLN A 88 1.29 -12.51 -18.74
N THR A 89 0.29 -12.57 -19.62
CA THR A 89 -0.44 -11.36 -20.04
C THR A 89 -1.08 -10.68 -18.84
N GLY A 90 -1.60 -11.46 -17.88
CA GLY A 90 -2.09 -10.95 -16.59
C GLY A 90 -1.11 -10.03 -15.87
N ILE A 91 0.11 -10.52 -15.63
CA ILE A 91 1.15 -9.77 -14.92
C ILE A 91 1.59 -8.55 -15.74
N ARG A 92 1.72 -8.71 -17.06
CA ARG A 92 2.16 -7.62 -17.95
C ARG A 92 1.18 -6.45 -17.92
N GLU A 93 -0.11 -6.72 -18.03
CA GLU A 93 -1.14 -5.68 -17.98
C GLU A 93 -1.22 -5.02 -16.61
N ALA A 94 -1.00 -5.78 -15.52
CA ALA A 94 -0.95 -5.21 -14.17
C ALA A 94 0.20 -4.22 -14.01
N LYS A 95 1.39 -4.58 -14.48
CA LYS A 95 2.56 -3.68 -14.47
C LYS A 95 2.35 -2.45 -15.36
N ARG A 96 1.74 -2.63 -16.54
CA ARG A 96 1.41 -1.51 -17.44
C ARG A 96 0.47 -0.52 -16.78
N LEU A 97 -0.64 -1.02 -16.21
CA LEU A 97 -1.63 -0.17 -15.53
C LEU A 97 -1.02 0.57 -14.34
N VAL A 98 -0.21 -0.11 -13.51
CA VAL A 98 0.50 0.56 -12.40
C VAL A 98 1.44 1.65 -12.91
N SER A 99 2.20 1.39 -13.98
CA SER A 99 3.11 2.38 -14.57
C SER A 99 2.38 3.62 -15.07
N GLU A 100 1.16 3.47 -15.58
CA GLU A 100 0.29 4.58 -16.00
C GLU A 100 -0.28 5.36 -14.81
N LEU A 101 -0.47 4.72 -13.66
CA LEU A 101 -1.01 5.33 -12.44
C LEU A 101 0.04 6.10 -11.62
N ILE A 102 1.29 5.63 -11.56
CA ILE A 102 2.36 6.23 -10.74
C ILE A 102 2.51 7.75 -10.95
N PRO A 103 2.49 8.29 -12.20
CA PRO A 103 2.60 9.74 -12.42
C PRO A 103 1.52 10.59 -11.74
N LEU A 104 0.38 10.00 -11.36
CA LEU A 104 -0.70 10.66 -10.63
C LEU A 104 -0.40 10.81 -9.12
N TYR A 105 0.51 9.99 -8.59
CA TYR A 105 0.81 9.86 -7.16
C TYR A 105 2.22 10.35 -6.83
N LYS A 106 2.48 11.65 -7.04
CA LYS A 106 3.82 12.27 -6.90
C LYS A 106 4.26 12.56 -5.46
N ARG A 107 3.37 12.44 -4.47
CA ARG A 107 3.63 12.81 -3.08
C ARG A 107 2.88 11.91 -2.12
N GLY A 108 3.52 11.62 -0.99
CA GLY A 108 2.97 10.84 0.10
C GLY A 108 2.98 9.33 -0.19
N TRP A 109 2.35 8.60 0.71
CA TRP A 109 2.25 7.14 0.67
C TRP A 109 0.97 6.70 -0.05
N VAL A 110 1.11 5.75 -0.97
CA VAL A 110 -0.01 5.18 -1.72
C VAL A 110 0.12 3.66 -1.78
N LEU A 111 -0.98 2.97 -1.50
CA LEU A 111 -1.15 1.55 -1.77
C LEU A 111 -2.06 1.40 -3.00
N ILE A 112 -1.57 0.77 -4.05
CA ILE A 112 -2.31 0.49 -5.28
C ILE A 112 -2.65 -1.00 -5.28
N GLY A 113 -3.91 -1.36 -5.03
CA GLY A 113 -4.43 -2.69 -5.34
C GLY A 113 -4.80 -2.77 -6.81
N VAL A 114 -4.38 -3.83 -7.52
CA VAL A 114 -4.58 -3.96 -8.97
C VAL A 114 -5.17 -5.30 -9.34
N ALA A 115 -6.11 -5.30 -10.29
CA ALA A 115 -6.53 -6.43 -11.10
C ALA A 115 -6.72 -5.92 -12.53
N ALA A 116 -5.73 -6.18 -13.38
CA ALA A 116 -5.64 -5.55 -14.69
C ALA A 116 -6.01 -6.55 -15.78
N MET A 117 -7.31 -6.67 -16.05
CA MET A 117 -7.85 -7.25 -17.27
C MET A 117 -9.09 -6.44 -17.69
N PRO A 118 -9.26 -6.10 -18.99
CA PRO A 118 -10.38 -5.26 -19.43
C PRO A 118 -11.77 -5.79 -19.04
N TYR A 119 -11.89 -7.11 -18.93
CA TYR A 119 -13.13 -7.80 -18.54
C TYR A 119 -13.34 -7.91 -17.03
N ALA A 120 -12.38 -7.51 -16.18
CA ALA A 120 -12.52 -7.57 -14.72
C ALA A 120 -13.78 -6.81 -14.24
N LYS A 121 -14.00 -5.60 -14.78
CA LYS A 121 -15.18 -4.79 -14.49
C LYS A 121 -16.48 -5.45 -14.97
N TYR A 122 -16.42 -6.18 -16.08
CA TYR A 122 -17.58 -6.93 -16.61
C TYR A 122 -17.94 -8.10 -15.68
N VAL A 123 -16.94 -8.84 -15.20
CA VAL A 123 -17.11 -9.97 -14.26
C VAL A 123 -17.73 -9.49 -12.94
N GLU A 124 -17.29 -8.35 -12.41
CA GLU A 124 -17.86 -7.78 -11.18
C GLU A 124 -19.30 -7.26 -11.38
N ALA A 125 -19.57 -6.59 -12.50
CA ALA A 125 -20.84 -5.90 -12.70
C ALA A 125 -22.00 -6.78 -13.17
N ILE A 126 -21.72 -7.83 -13.95
CA ILE A 126 -22.77 -8.60 -14.66
C ILE A 126 -22.95 -10.00 -14.07
N GLU A 127 -21.86 -10.65 -13.67
CA GLU A 127 -21.92 -12.00 -13.07
C GLU A 127 -22.08 -11.95 -11.54
N ASN A 128 -22.06 -10.76 -10.93
CA ASN A 128 -22.05 -10.56 -9.47
C ASN A 128 -20.90 -11.36 -8.79
N LEU A 129 -19.79 -11.54 -9.51
CA LEU A 129 -18.61 -12.26 -9.06
C LEU A 129 -17.56 -11.25 -8.61
N ASP A 130 -17.16 -11.33 -7.35
CA ASP A 130 -16.15 -10.44 -6.77
C ASP A 130 -14.77 -10.69 -7.39
N VAL A 131 -14.13 -9.63 -7.92
CA VAL A 131 -12.76 -9.68 -8.46
C VAL A 131 -11.81 -8.98 -7.49
N ILE A 132 -12.07 -7.71 -7.15
CA ILE A 132 -11.31 -6.95 -6.14
C ILE A 132 -12.18 -6.07 -5.26
N SER A 133 -13.48 -5.94 -5.51
CA SER A 133 -14.36 -5.03 -4.78
C SER A 133 -14.34 -5.28 -3.27
N VAL A 134 -14.54 -6.52 -2.83
CA VAL A 134 -14.53 -6.87 -1.39
C VAL A 134 -13.13 -6.77 -0.80
N ALA A 135 -12.09 -7.07 -1.58
CA ALA A 135 -10.71 -6.87 -1.14
C ALA A 135 -10.40 -5.39 -0.93
N THR A 136 -10.90 -4.52 -1.81
CA THR A 136 -10.77 -3.06 -1.73
C THR A 136 -11.46 -2.52 -0.49
N GLU A 137 -12.72 -2.88 -0.27
CA GLU A 137 -13.49 -2.47 0.91
C GLU A 137 -12.77 -2.89 2.20
N HIS A 138 -12.29 -4.14 2.26
CA HIS A 138 -11.56 -4.62 3.42
C HIS A 138 -10.25 -3.86 3.67
N ALA A 139 -9.48 -3.58 2.61
CA ALA A 139 -8.23 -2.85 2.72
C ALA A 139 -8.47 -1.40 3.17
N GLU A 140 -9.49 -0.74 2.62
CA GLU A 140 -9.89 0.61 3.03
C GLU A 140 -10.31 0.65 4.50
N ASP A 141 -11.18 -0.26 4.93
CA ASP A 141 -11.65 -0.34 6.32
C ASP A 141 -10.49 -0.60 7.29
N TRP A 142 -9.57 -1.48 6.90
CA TRP A 142 -8.37 -1.75 7.68
C TRP A 142 -7.53 -0.47 7.84
N ILE A 143 -7.22 0.22 6.75
CA ILE A 143 -6.43 1.46 6.78
C ILE A 143 -7.15 2.53 7.62
N LYS A 144 -8.45 2.74 7.40
CA LYS A 144 -9.26 3.70 8.18
C LYS A 144 -9.22 3.38 9.68
N LYS A 145 -9.34 2.11 10.06
CA LYS A 145 -9.28 1.68 11.47
C LYS A 145 -7.91 1.96 12.09
N GLN A 146 -6.83 1.63 11.38
CA GLN A 146 -5.47 1.90 11.88
C GLN A 146 -5.20 3.41 12.00
N SER A 147 -5.65 4.20 11.03
CA SER A 147 -5.53 5.66 11.06
C SER A 147 -6.28 6.26 12.25
N ARG A 148 -7.50 5.80 12.54
CA ARG A 148 -8.25 6.23 13.74
C ARG A 148 -7.47 5.94 15.02
N THR A 149 -6.98 4.70 15.18
CA THR A 149 -6.17 4.34 16.35
C THR A 149 -4.91 5.21 16.49
N LEU A 150 -4.28 5.62 15.40
CA LEU A 150 -3.15 6.55 15.43
C LEU A 150 -3.60 7.93 15.91
N PHE A 151 -4.65 8.50 15.32
CA PHE A 151 -5.15 9.84 15.68
C PHE A 151 -5.64 9.91 17.12
N ASP A 152 -6.33 8.87 17.60
CA ASP A 152 -6.79 8.79 19.00
C ASP A 152 -5.59 8.86 19.96
N LYS A 153 -4.51 8.11 19.67
CA LYS A 153 -3.27 8.13 20.48
C LYS A 153 -2.52 9.45 20.42
N LEU A 154 -2.62 10.18 19.32
CA LEU A 154 -2.02 11.52 19.19
C LEU A 154 -2.82 12.52 20.05
N ALA A 155 -4.15 12.47 19.95
CA ALA A 155 -5.03 13.30 20.76
C ALA A 155 -4.87 13.06 22.27
N GLU A 156 -4.74 11.80 22.71
CA GLU A 156 -4.45 11.43 24.10
C GLU A 156 -3.15 12.06 24.63
N LYS A 157 -2.19 12.32 23.74
CA LYS A 157 -0.90 12.94 24.06
C LYS A 157 -0.90 14.46 23.90
N GLY A 158 -2.02 15.06 23.53
CA GLY A 158 -2.17 16.51 23.35
C GLY A 158 -1.57 17.04 22.04
N TYR A 159 -1.46 16.19 21.01
CA TYR A 159 -1.10 16.58 19.65
C TYR A 159 -2.34 16.71 18.76
#